data_AF-A0A399WG30-F1
#
_entry.id   AF-A0A399WG30-F1
#
_cell.length_a   1.000
_cell.length_b   1.000
_cell.length_c   1.000
_cell.angle_alpha   90.00
_cell.angle_beta   90.00
_cell.angle_gamma   90.00
#
_symmetry.space_group_name_H-M   'P 1'
#
loop_
_entity.id
_entity.type
_entity.pdbx_description
1 polymer ?
#
loop_
_entity_poly.entity_id
_entity_poly.type
_entity_poly.pdbx_seq_one_letter_code
_entity_poly.pdbx_strand_id
1 'polypeptide(L)'
;MTHESIAAYASCLLSIIGIIISVWAIRKAENSNTITNELQKNMFKKDKVIDLAMAWNGINAIDPENLITPDVVKAVNALELTASLWNHDVVAKEILHQSYWQSFRDLYDVLYHCNKIPPGLKKTCRDYITKEISKAYEEIKRYDLNQVAQTTM
;
A
#
# COMPACT_ATOMS: atom_id res chain seq x y z
N MET A 1 -12.99 -65.35 28.41
CA MET A 1 -12.29 -64.14 28.87
C MET A 1 -11.28 -63.71 27.80
N THR A 2 -11.74 -63.27 26.63
CA THR A 2 -10.81 -62.98 25.50
C THR A 2 -11.30 -61.94 24.49
N HIS A 3 -12.61 -61.65 24.37
CA HIS A 3 -13.09 -60.66 23.38
C HIS A 3 -13.09 -59.21 23.88
N GLU A 4 -13.40 -58.97 25.16
CA GLU A 4 -13.45 -57.60 25.72
C GLU A 4 -12.06 -56.97 25.87
N SER A 5 -11.05 -57.78 26.14
CA SER A 5 -9.66 -57.32 26.30
C SER A 5 -9.09 -56.82 24.97
N ILE A 6 -9.32 -57.54 23.87
CA ILE A 6 -8.79 -57.20 22.54
C ILE A 6 -9.44 -55.90 22.01
N ALA A 7 -10.73 -55.70 22.27
CA ALA A 7 -11.44 -54.47 21.90
C ALA A 7 -10.90 -53.24 22.64
N ALA A 8 -10.54 -53.39 23.92
CA ALA A 8 -9.96 -52.31 24.72
C ALA A 8 -8.53 -51.91 24.26
N TYR A 9 -7.70 -52.88 23.84
CA TYR A 9 -6.39 -52.58 23.27
C TYR A 9 -6.48 -51.91 21.89
N ALA A 10 -7.43 -52.35 21.05
CA ALA A 10 -7.64 -51.75 19.74
C ALA A 10 -8.11 -50.28 19.82
N SER A 11 -8.99 -49.95 20.78
CA SER A 11 -9.47 -48.57 20.96
C SER A 11 -8.39 -47.62 21.48
N CYS A 12 -7.49 -48.10 22.36
CA CYS A 12 -6.33 -47.34 22.82
C CYS A 12 -5.30 -47.07 21.72
N LEU A 13 -5.06 -48.04 20.83
CA LEU A 13 -4.11 -47.82 19.73
C LEU A 13 -4.65 -46.79 18.71
N LEU A 14 -5.95 -46.81 18.43
CA LEU A 14 -6.58 -45.84 17.54
C LEU A 14 -6.55 -44.41 18.10
N SER A 15 -6.71 -44.24 19.42
CA SER A 15 -6.64 -42.91 20.04
C SER A 15 -5.22 -42.32 20.02
N ILE A 16 -4.19 -43.13 20.22
CA ILE A 16 -2.79 -42.68 20.14
C ILE A 16 -2.42 -42.25 18.72
N ILE A 17 -2.83 -43.02 17.70
CA ILE A 17 -2.61 -42.66 16.29
C ILE A 17 -3.33 -41.35 15.96
N GLY A 18 -4.56 -41.17 16.45
CA GLY A 18 -5.32 -39.93 16.29
C GLY A 18 -4.61 -38.70 16.89
N ILE A 19 -3.99 -38.84 18.06
CA ILE A 19 -3.21 -37.77 18.70
C ILE A 19 -1.95 -37.42 17.88
N ILE A 20 -1.26 -38.43 17.33
CA ILE A 20 -0.06 -38.18 16.52
C ILE A 20 -0.42 -37.44 15.22
N ILE A 21 -1.50 -37.86 14.56
CA ILE A 21 -1.97 -37.21 13.31
C ILE A 21 -2.40 -35.76 13.59
N SER A 22 -3.11 -35.49 14.70
CA SER A 22 -3.56 -34.14 15.03
C SER A 22 -2.39 -33.20 15.37
N VAL A 23 -1.40 -33.67 16.13
CA VAL A 23 -0.18 -32.89 16.43
C VAL A 23 0.62 -32.59 15.15
N TRP A 24 0.73 -33.56 14.24
CA TRP A 24 1.42 -33.35 12.96
C TRP A 24 0.70 -32.32 12.07
N ALA A 25 -0.64 -32.36 12.05
CA ALA A 25 -1.45 -31.39 11.32
C ALA A 25 -1.32 -29.95 11.87
N ILE A 26 -1.35 -29.78 13.20
CA ILE A 26 -1.17 -28.47 13.86
C ILE A 26 0.20 -27.87 13.51
N ARG A 27 1.26 -28.67 13.59
CA ARG A 27 2.63 -28.21 13.31
C ARG A 27 2.84 -27.86 11.83
N LYS A 28 2.17 -28.56 10.92
CA LYS A 28 2.17 -28.20 9.48
C LYS A 28 1.37 -26.92 9.22
N ALA A 29 0.29 -26.68 9.96
CA ALA A 29 -0.52 -25.47 9.85
C ALA A 29 0.23 -24.20 10.31
N GLU A 30 1.03 -24.27 11.38
CA GLU A 30 1.86 -23.14 11.84
C GLU A 30 2.86 -22.66 10.77
N ASN A 31 3.55 -23.59 10.12
CA ASN A 31 4.47 -23.26 9.02
C ASN A 31 3.73 -22.76 7.77
N SER A 32 2.50 -23.23 7.53
CA SER A 32 1.67 -22.73 6.43
C SER A 32 1.19 -21.30 6.68
N ASN A 33 0.82 -20.96 7.92
CA ASN A 33 0.33 -19.63 8.28
C ASN A 33 1.39 -18.54 8.04
N THR A 34 2.66 -18.81 8.36
CA THR A 34 3.75 -17.85 8.13
C THR A 34 4.01 -17.62 6.64
N ILE A 35 4.04 -18.69 5.83
CA ILE A 35 4.19 -18.61 4.37
C ILE A 35 3.02 -17.86 3.73
N THR A 36 1.79 -18.12 4.21
CA THR A 36 0.57 -17.47 3.68
C THR A 36 0.56 -15.98 3.99
N ASN A 37 0.98 -15.57 5.20
CA ASN A 37 1.07 -14.16 5.58
C ASN A 37 2.11 -13.39 4.76
N GLU A 38 3.29 -13.96 4.53
CA GLU A 38 4.33 -13.35 3.69
C GLU A 38 3.89 -13.24 2.22
N LEU A 39 3.22 -14.28 1.69
CA LEU A 39 2.67 -14.26 0.34
C LEU A 39 1.60 -13.17 0.18
N GLN A 40 0.65 -13.10 1.13
CA GLN A 40 -0.39 -12.07 1.13
C GLN A 40 0.19 -10.65 1.22
N LYS A 41 1.20 -10.45 2.06
CA LYS A 41 1.91 -9.17 2.17
C LYS A 41 2.60 -8.79 0.86
N ASN A 42 3.26 -9.73 0.20
CA ASN A 42 3.95 -9.48 -1.07
C ASN A 42 2.97 -9.25 -2.23
N MET A 43 1.85 -9.97 -2.27
CA MET A 43 0.78 -9.74 -3.25
C MET A 43 0.15 -8.36 -3.05
N PHE A 44 -0.20 -8.00 -1.81
CA PHE A 44 -0.75 -6.68 -1.48
C PHE A 44 0.18 -5.54 -1.91
N LYS A 45 1.49 -5.69 -1.67
CA LYS A 45 2.49 -4.71 -2.13
C LYS A 45 2.51 -4.56 -3.65
N LYS A 46 2.45 -5.67 -4.39
CA LYS A 46 2.43 -5.65 -5.87
C LYS A 46 1.14 -5.00 -6.39
N ASP A 47 -0.01 -5.37 -5.84
CA ASP A 47 -1.30 -4.80 -6.23
C ASP A 47 -1.32 -3.29 -6.00
N LYS A 48 -0.75 -2.81 -4.88
CA LYS A 48 -0.65 -1.37 -4.59
C LYS A 48 0.30 -0.61 -5.51
N VAL A 49 1.38 -1.24 -5.95
CA VAL A 49 2.28 -0.65 -6.97
C VAL A 49 1.58 -0.58 -8.34
N ILE A 50 0.78 -1.58 -8.68
CA ILE A 50 -0.02 -1.58 -9.92
C ILE A 50 -1.11 -0.49 -9.85
N ASP A 51 -1.84 -0.39 -8.73
CA ASP A 51 -2.80 0.67 -8.45
C ASP A 51 -2.15 2.05 -8.61
N LEU A 52 -0.93 2.23 -8.08
CA LEU A 52 -0.16 3.47 -8.21
C LEU A 52 0.19 3.78 -9.66
N ALA A 53 0.75 2.82 -10.40
CA ALA A 53 1.07 3.02 -11.81
C ALA A 53 -0.18 3.36 -12.64
N MET A 54 -1.32 2.74 -12.34
CA MET A 54 -2.59 3.06 -12.99
C MET A 54 -3.13 4.44 -12.60
N ALA A 55 -2.98 4.85 -11.33
CA ALA A 55 -3.41 6.17 -10.88
C ALA A 55 -2.62 7.30 -11.55
N TRP A 56 -1.33 7.08 -11.81
CA TRP A 56 -0.47 8.01 -12.54
C TRP A 56 -0.65 7.93 -14.07
N ASN A 57 -1.30 6.90 -14.58
CA ASN A 57 -1.58 6.75 -16.00
C ASN A 57 -2.74 7.67 -16.44
N GLY A 58 -2.47 8.56 -17.40
CA GLY A 58 -3.48 9.49 -17.92
C GLY A 58 -3.76 10.69 -16.99
N ILE A 59 -2.82 11.04 -16.11
CA ILE A 59 -2.79 12.36 -15.48
C ILE A 59 -2.27 13.36 -16.51
N ASN A 60 -3.13 14.32 -16.87
CA ASN A 60 -2.76 15.44 -17.71
C ASN A 60 -2.16 16.57 -16.85
N ALA A 61 -1.35 17.43 -17.47
CA ALA A 61 -0.96 18.68 -16.84
C ALA A 61 -2.21 19.52 -16.53
N ILE A 62 -2.30 20.04 -15.31
CA ILE A 62 -3.40 20.91 -14.91
C ILE A 62 -3.10 22.32 -15.40
N ASP A 63 -3.96 22.86 -16.26
CA ASP A 63 -3.94 24.26 -16.65
C ASP A 63 -4.82 25.08 -15.69
N PRO A 64 -4.24 25.96 -14.84
CA PRO A 64 -5.02 26.81 -13.95
C PRO A 64 -5.93 27.79 -14.68
N GLU A 65 -5.67 28.13 -15.95
CA GLU A 65 -6.52 29.02 -16.74
C GLU A 65 -7.71 28.29 -17.37
N ASN A 66 -7.57 27.00 -17.65
CA ASN A 66 -8.61 26.17 -18.24
C ASN A 66 -8.78 24.85 -17.47
N LEU A 67 -9.40 24.95 -16.28
CA LEU A 67 -9.58 23.81 -15.39
C LEU A 67 -10.52 22.76 -15.96
N ILE A 68 -10.01 21.54 -16.13
CA ILE A 68 -10.77 20.35 -16.47
C ILE A 68 -11.01 19.54 -15.19
N THR A 69 -12.24 19.52 -14.71
CA THR A 69 -12.61 18.87 -13.43
C THR A 69 -12.19 17.41 -13.33
N PRO A 70 -12.43 16.54 -14.34
CA PRO A 70 -11.93 15.17 -14.31
C PRO A 70 -10.42 15.06 -14.08
N ASP A 71 -9.64 16.00 -14.63
CA ASP A 71 -8.18 15.97 -14.53
C ASP A 71 -7.73 16.39 -13.12
N VAL A 72 -8.37 17.40 -12.53
CA VAL A 72 -8.13 17.79 -11.12
C VAL A 72 -8.45 16.63 -10.18
N VAL A 73 -9.57 15.93 -10.39
CA VAL A 73 -9.95 14.78 -9.54
C VAL A 73 -8.96 13.63 -9.67
N LYS A 74 -8.54 13.28 -10.88
CA LYS A 74 -7.52 12.24 -11.11
C LYS A 74 -6.20 12.59 -10.44
N ALA A 75 -5.76 13.84 -10.60
CA ALA A 75 -4.53 14.35 -10.00
C ALA A 75 -4.56 14.25 -8.47
N VAL A 76 -5.63 14.73 -7.83
CA VAL A 76 -5.79 14.65 -6.37
C VAL A 76 -5.80 13.20 -5.90
N ASN A 77 -6.50 12.30 -6.60
CA ASN A 77 -6.55 10.88 -6.23
C ASN A 77 -5.17 10.21 -6.34
N ALA A 78 -4.37 10.57 -7.33
CA ALA A 78 -3.02 10.04 -7.47
C ALA A 78 -2.07 10.56 -6.38
N LEU A 79 -2.18 11.84 -6.02
CA LEU A 79 -1.45 12.41 -4.89
C LEU A 79 -1.86 11.73 -3.58
N GLU A 80 -3.15 11.53 -3.35
CA GLU A 80 -3.67 10.86 -2.15
C GLU A 80 -3.16 9.42 -2.05
N LEU A 81 -3.22 8.66 -3.15
CA LEU A 81 -2.71 7.29 -3.18
C LEU A 81 -1.20 7.25 -2.90
N THR A 82 -0.43 8.10 -3.56
CA THR A 82 1.03 8.19 -3.35
C THR A 82 1.34 8.57 -1.90
N ALA A 83 0.61 9.54 -1.34
CA ALA A 83 0.76 9.97 0.04
C ALA A 83 0.44 8.85 1.03
N SER A 84 -0.63 8.09 0.79
CA SER A 84 -1.00 6.93 1.62
C SER A 84 0.10 5.86 1.60
N LEU A 85 0.62 5.52 0.42
CA LEU A 85 1.69 4.53 0.28
C LEU A 85 2.99 4.98 0.96
N TRP A 86 3.30 6.28 0.89
CA TRP A 86 4.46 6.88 1.55
C TRP A 86 4.30 6.91 3.08
N ASN A 87 3.19 7.46 3.57
CA ASN A 87 2.95 7.68 4.99
C ASN A 87 2.83 6.38 5.80
N HIS A 88 2.45 5.28 5.13
CA HIS A 88 2.25 3.96 5.76
C HIS A 88 3.33 2.94 5.40
N ASP A 89 4.43 3.35 4.75
CA ASP A 89 5.56 2.49 4.37
C ASP A 89 5.14 1.21 3.61
N VAL A 90 4.07 1.31 2.80
CA VAL A 90 3.53 0.17 2.05
C VAL A 90 4.49 -0.24 0.93
N VAL A 91 5.11 0.76 0.30
CA VAL A 91 6.13 0.62 -0.75
C VAL A 91 7.43 1.24 -0.25
N ALA A 92 8.58 0.73 -0.71
CA ALA A 92 9.88 1.31 -0.36
C ALA A 92 9.95 2.78 -0.78
N LYS A 93 10.40 3.64 0.13
CA LYS A 93 10.46 5.10 -0.08
C LYS A 93 11.34 5.46 -1.27
N GLU A 94 12.42 4.72 -1.47
CA GLU A 94 13.35 4.85 -2.57
C GLU A 94 12.61 4.72 -3.92
N ILE A 95 11.72 3.73 -4.05
CA ILE A 95 10.96 3.47 -5.28
C ILE A 95 9.98 4.63 -5.53
N LEU A 96 9.25 5.04 -4.48
CA LEU A 96 8.29 6.14 -4.57
C LEU A 96 8.98 7.46 -4.95
N HIS A 97 10.10 7.76 -4.31
CA HIS A 97 10.89 8.95 -4.58
C HIS A 97 11.44 8.95 -6.01
N GLN A 98 12.17 7.90 -6.42
CA GLN A 98 12.78 7.82 -7.74
C GLN A 98 11.76 7.85 -8.88
N SER A 99 10.60 7.22 -8.69
CA SER A 99 9.61 7.05 -9.76
C SER A 99 8.61 8.20 -9.85
N TYR A 100 8.25 8.81 -8.72
CA TYR A 100 7.08 9.71 -8.66
C TYR A 100 7.36 11.06 -8.01
N TRP A 101 8.53 11.31 -7.39
CA TRP A 101 8.76 12.56 -6.65
C TRP A 101 8.56 13.80 -7.51
N GLN A 102 9.19 13.84 -8.69
CA GLN A 102 9.11 15.01 -9.57
C GLN A 102 7.65 15.31 -9.97
N SER A 103 6.93 14.31 -10.46
CA SER A 103 5.52 14.43 -10.85
C SER A 103 4.62 14.79 -9.67
N PHE A 104 4.87 14.20 -8.49
CA PHE A 104 4.14 14.50 -7.26
C PHE A 104 4.34 15.96 -6.86
N ARG A 105 5.59 16.44 -6.87
CA ARG A 105 5.93 17.82 -6.53
C ARG A 105 5.28 18.79 -7.48
N ASP A 106 5.44 18.60 -8.79
CA ASP A 106 4.92 19.52 -9.80
C ASP A 106 3.39 19.63 -9.71
N LEU A 107 2.71 18.50 -9.55
CA LEU A 107 1.26 18.46 -9.43
C LEU A 107 0.77 19.08 -8.10
N TYR A 108 1.46 18.79 -6.99
CA TYR A 108 1.18 19.41 -5.71
C TYR A 108 1.32 20.92 -5.78
N ASP A 109 2.43 21.42 -6.33
CA ASP A 109 2.71 22.84 -6.43
C ASP A 109 1.65 23.55 -7.29
N VAL A 110 1.24 22.96 -8.43
CA VAL A 110 0.17 23.52 -9.27
C VAL A 110 -1.17 23.58 -8.52
N LEU A 111 -1.59 22.49 -7.88
CA LEU A 111 -2.85 22.44 -7.13
C LEU A 111 -2.82 23.38 -5.92
N TYR A 112 -1.68 23.49 -5.24
CA TYR A 112 -1.52 24.34 -4.08
C TYR A 112 -1.62 25.82 -4.44
N HIS A 113 -1.08 26.24 -5.58
CA HIS A 113 -1.16 27.63 -6.02
C HIS A 113 -2.46 27.96 -6.77
N CYS A 114 -3.26 26.94 -7.14
CA CYS A 114 -4.54 27.14 -7.80
C CYS A 114 -5.67 27.46 -6.82
N ASN A 115 -6.11 28.72 -6.80
CA ASN A 115 -7.24 29.21 -5.98
C ASN A 115 -8.58 29.22 -6.73
N LYS A 116 -8.64 28.63 -7.93
CA LYS A 116 -9.87 28.57 -8.72
C LYS A 116 -10.69 27.34 -8.35
N ILE A 117 -12.00 27.43 -8.55
CA ILE A 117 -12.95 26.35 -8.33
C ILE A 117 -13.14 25.62 -9.66
N PRO A 118 -12.82 24.31 -9.76
CA PRO A 118 -13.06 23.54 -10.98
C PRO A 118 -14.56 23.49 -11.32
N PRO A 119 -14.92 23.49 -12.62
CA PRO A 119 -16.31 23.43 -13.05
C PRO A 119 -17.10 22.27 -12.40
N GLY A 120 -18.23 22.58 -11.76
CA GLY A 120 -19.08 21.57 -11.11
C GLY A 120 -18.61 21.10 -9.72
N LEU A 121 -17.51 21.64 -9.20
CA LEU A 121 -17.08 21.43 -7.82
C LEU A 121 -17.46 22.62 -6.92
N LYS A 122 -17.34 22.42 -5.60
CA LYS A 122 -17.69 23.43 -4.56
C LYS A 122 -16.48 24.02 -3.85
N LYS A 123 -15.29 23.49 -4.12
CA LYS A 123 -14.05 23.79 -3.41
C LYS A 123 -12.95 24.17 -4.40
N THR A 124 -11.98 24.95 -3.96
CA THR A 124 -10.82 25.29 -4.79
C THR A 124 -9.91 24.08 -4.99
N CYS A 125 -9.05 24.10 -6.01
CA CYS A 125 -8.03 23.06 -6.19
C CYS A 125 -7.19 22.83 -4.93
N ARG A 126 -6.78 23.92 -4.25
CA ARG A 126 -6.05 23.86 -2.98
C ARG A 126 -6.81 23.12 -1.89
N ASP A 127 -8.11 23.32 -1.78
CA ASP A 127 -8.94 22.69 -0.73
C ASP A 127 -9.06 21.17 -0.88
N TYR A 128 -8.72 20.62 -2.05
CA TYR A 128 -8.64 19.17 -2.27
C TYR A 128 -7.31 18.56 -1.80
N ILE A 129 -6.31 19.39 -1.48
CA ILE A 129 -5.06 18.91 -0.88
C ILE A 129 -5.34 18.58 0.59
N THR A 130 -5.27 17.29 0.90
CA THR A 130 -5.47 16.78 2.26
C THR A 130 -4.22 17.02 3.13
N LYS A 131 -4.39 16.84 4.44
CA LYS A 131 -3.27 16.84 5.39
C LYS A 131 -2.29 15.70 5.10
N GLU A 132 -2.79 14.56 4.62
CA GLU A 132 -1.95 13.40 4.29
C GLU A 132 -1.06 13.68 3.09
N ILE A 133 -1.62 14.30 2.03
CA ILE A 133 -0.85 14.76 0.87
C ILE A 133 0.22 15.76 1.29
N SER A 134 -0.15 16.76 2.09
CA SER A 134 0.81 17.80 2.54
C SER A 134 1.91 17.22 3.42
N LYS A 135 1.59 16.27 4.31
CA LYS A 135 2.58 15.57 5.12
C LYS A 135 3.55 14.78 4.25
N ALA A 136 3.04 14.01 3.29
CA ALA A 136 3.87 13.23 2.39
C ALA A 136 4.78 14.14 1.55
N TYR A 137 4.27 15.26 1.03
CA TYR A 137 5.08 16.24 0.30
C TYR A 137 6.31 16.69 1.11
N GLU A 138 6.10 17.15 2.35
CA GLU A 138 7.19 17.64 3.20
C GLU A 138 8.17 16.53 3.61
N GLU A 139 7.69 15.30 3.78
CA GLU A 139 8.55 14.14 4.06
C GLU A 139 9.40 13.73 2.86
N ILE A 140 8.81 13.64 1.67
CA ILE A 140 9.54 13.28 0.44
C ILE A 140 10.55 14.39 0.10
N LYS A 141 10.17 15.67 0.26
CA LYS A 141 11.08 16.81 0.09
C LYS A 141 12.29 16.74 1.01
N ARG A 142 12.09 16.42 2.29
CA ARG A 142 13.20 16.24 3.24
C ARG A 142 14.07 15.04 2.87
N TYR A 143 13.46 13.94 2.43
CA TYR A 143 14.17 12.76 1.96
C TYR A 143 15.07 13.08 0.75
N ASP A 144 14.55 13.86 -0.20
CA ASP A 144 15.28 14.34 -1.39
C ASP A 144 16.50 15.19 -1.02
N LEU A 145 16.32 16.17 -0.13
CA LEU A 145 17.42 17.02 0.34
C LEU A 145 18.53 16.22 1.03
N ASN A 146 18.17 15.19 1.80
CA ASN A 146 19.14 14.34 2.48
C ASN A 146 19.95 13.48 1.50
N GLN A 147 19.33 12.99 0.42
CA GLN A 147 20.02 12.23 -0.64
C GLN A 147 21.05 13.10 -1.38
N VAL A 148 20.70 14.35 -1.70
CA VAL A 148 21.62 15.29 -2.38
C VAL A 148 22.80 15.69 -1.48
N ALA A 149 22.55 15.87 -0.18
CA ALA A 149 23.62 16.19 0.76
C ALA A 149 24.67 15.07 0.87
N GLN A 150 24.26 13.80 0.74
CA GLN A 150 25.17 12.65 0.82
C GLN A 150 26.03 12.45 -0.42
N THR A 151 25.57 12.85 -1.61
CA THR A 151 26.34 12.70 -2.86
C THR A 151 27.37 13.81 -3.09
N THR A 152 27.33 14.87 -2.29
CA THR A 152 28.24 16.03 -2.40
C THR A 152 29.45 15.95 -1.44
N MET A 153 29.51 14.92 -0.58
CA MET A 153 30.66 14.62 0.30
C MET A 153 31.57 13.57 -0.33
#